data_AF-A0A813QT28-F1
#
_entry.id   AF-A0A813QT28-F1
#
_cell.length_a   1.000
_cell.length_b   1.000
_cell.length_c   1.000
_cell.angle_alpha   90.00
_cell.angle_beta   90.00
_cell.angle_gamma   90.00
#
_symmetry.space_group_name_H-M   'P 1'
#
loop_
_entity.id
_entity.type
_entity.pdbx_description
1 polymer ?
#
loop_
_entity_poly.entity_id
_entity_poly.type
_entity_poly.pdbx_seq_one_letter_code
_entity_poly.pdbx_strand_id
1 'polypeptide(L)'
;MLTVITKQIVPSLIFQSLGKNQTNLIHRILWIRSASKIPPGIVGKYKRVLPAHMYKPRPQWETGDIDPYPNFDLSKILRPGFENSEELKTADDVVKHAFTLEYATRAEIQQYYSDYLVKVVQRHPLDQSSYEVLIAKLTARIRMHIKYGDIDPRRISRRNVVSKLQMMRNFLLNKLMHADYDVYEWVKKVLRIEHTPENPFITQVHHNDRESERMRFQQQAHDAVQVKKNELKLRFATEKEKFAAEQESLLNEIQRDLQDLRLQIAKHNEIRRQRTRTIVE
;
A
#
# COMPACT_ATOMS: atom_id res chain seq x y z
N MET A 1 -46.02 42.41 64.93
CA MET A 1 -45.99 43.54 63.99
C MET A 1 -45.19 43.13 62.76
N LEU A 2 -45.87 43.05 61.61
CA LEU A 2 -45.42 43.30 60.22
C LEU A 2 -44.10 42.62 59.77
N THR A 3 -44.02 41.49 59.05
CA THR A 3 -44.41 41.15 57.65
C THR A 3 -44.15 42.20 56.57
N VAL A 4 -43.23 41.90 55.62
CA VAL A 4 -43.27 42.03 54.13
C VAL A 4 -42.01 41.27 53.62
N ILE A 5 -42.01 40.12 52.91
CA ILE A 5 -42.67 39.61 51.69
C ILE A 5 -42.20 40.28 50.39
N THR A 6 -41.36 39.58 49.62
CA THR A 6 -41.53 39.26 48.17
C THR A 6 -40.65 38.02 47.90
N LYS A 7 -41.13 36.79 47.62
CA LYS A 7 -41.96 36.24 46.53
C LYS A 7 -41.46 36.59 45.12
N GLN A 8 -40.86 35.60 44.46
CA GLN A 8 -41.16 35.13 43.10
C GLN A 8 -40.62 33.68 43.00
N ILE A 9 -41.47 32.65 43.17
CA ILE A 9 -42.32 31.99 42.17
C ILE A 9 -41.50 31.20 41.13
N VAL A 10 -41.51 29.87 41.31
CA VAL A 10 -41.13 28.79 40.39
C VAL A 10 -42.17 28.72 39.24
N PRO A 11 -41.88 28.13 38.06
CA PRO A 11 -42.08 26.68 37.94
C PRO A 11 -41.10 25.93 37.01
N SER A 12 -40.85 24.69 37.43
CA SER A 12 -40.49 23.51 36.65
C SER A 12 -41.11 23.42 35.25
N LEU A 13 -40.35 22.93 34.26
CA LEU A 13 -40.84 22.04 33.20
C LEU A 13 -39.68 21.41 32.38
N ILE A 14 -39.47 20.11 32.59
CA ILE A 14 -39.38 19.01 31.61
C ILE A 14 -38.63 19.27 30.28
N PHE A 15 -37.54 18.52 30.03
CA PHE A 15 -37.30 17.62 28.88
C PHE A 15 -35.79 17.31 28.80
N GLN A 16 -35.35 16.13 29.22
CA GLN A 16 -35.02 15.00 28.33
C GLN A 16 -34.12 15.33 27.12
N SER A 17 -32.93 14.71 27.17
CA SER A 17 -32.11 14.27 26.03
C SER A 17 -31.38 15.36 25.24
N LEU A 18 -30.09 15.15 25.01
CA LEU A 18 -29.47 15.16 23.68
C LEU A 18 -27.98 14.79 23.79
N GLY A 19 -27.72 13.50 23.99
CA GLY A 19 -26.55 12.88 23.38
C GLY A 19 -26.81 12.81 21.88
N LYS A 20 -26.14 13.65 21.08
CA LYS A 20 -26.10 13.61 19.59
C LYS A 20 -25.20 14.75 19.05
N ASN A 21 -23.89 14.70 19.34
CA ASN A 21 -22.94 15.71 18.81
C ASN A 21 -21.79 15.14 17.96
N GLN A 22 -21.88 13.89 17.49
CA GLN A 22 -20.91 13.32 16.54
C GLN A 22 -21.45 13.23 15.09
N THR A 23 -22.78 13.30 14.89
CA THR A 23 -23.41 13.21 13.55
C THR A 23 -23.58 14.57 12.85
N ASN A 24 -23.44 15.68 13.57
CA ASN A 24 -23.70 17.02 13.03
C ASN A 24 -22.52 17.64 12.27
N LEU A 25 -21.28 17.16 12.47
CA LEU A 25 -20.13 17.65 11.71
C LEU A 25 -20.13 17.14 10.26
N ILE A 26 -20.56 15.88 10.06
CA ILE A 26 -20.62 15.26 8.73
C ILE A 26 -21.74 15.87 7.89
N HIS A 27 -22.89 16.20 8.49
CA HIS A 27 -23.98 16.90 7.79
C HIS A 27 -23.68 18.36 7.44
N ARG A 28 -22.89 19.08 8.26
CA ARG A 28 -22.50 20.48 7.99
C ARG A 28 -21.55 20.62 6.81
N ILE A 29 -20.62 19.68 6.62
CA ILE A 29 -19.71 19.67 5.45
C ILE A 29 -20.47 19.31 4.17
N LEU A 30 -21.56 18.53 4.27
CA LEU A 30 -22.40 18.14 3.15
C LEU A 30 -23.34 19.24 2.62
N TRP A 31 -23.63 20.28 3.42
CA TRP A 31 -24.60 21.32 3.01
C TRP A 31 -23.98 22.54 2.31
N ILE A 32 -22.67 22.77 2.45
CA ILE A 32 -21.98 23.93 1.84
C ILE A 32 -21.80 23.78 0.31
N ARG A 33 -22.04 22.59 -0.26
CA ARG A 33 -21.85 22.32 -1.69
C ARG A 33 -23.13 22.30 -2.53
N SER A 34 -24.31 22.53 -1.95
CA SER A 34 -25.61 22.46 -2.67
C SER A 34 -26.22 23.82 -3.05
N ALA A 35 -25.46 24.92 -2.98
CA ALA A 35 -25.94 26.26 -3.29
C ALA A 35 -25.27 26.86 -4.54
N SER A 36 -25.15 26.10 -5.62
CA SER A 36 -25.02 26.66 -6.96
C SER A 36 -26.39 26.61 -7.63
N LYS A 37 -27.12 27.73 -7.58
CA LYS A 37 -28.37 27.94 -8.32
C LYS A 37 -28.10 27.78 -9.81
N ILE A 38 -28.44 26.62 -10.38
CA ILE A 38 -28.54 26.43 -11.83
C ILE A 38 -29.89 27.05 -12.24
N PRO A 39 -29.95 27.97 -13.22
CA PRO A 39 -31.21 28.55 -13.67
C PRO A 39 -32.13 27.45 -14.26
N PRO A 40 -33.45 27.54 -14.04
CA PRO A 40 -34.40 26.53 -14.51
C PRO A 40 -34.65 26.74 -16.01
N GLY A 41 -33.83 26.11 -16.84
CA GLY A 41 -34.03 26.08 -18.28
C GLY A 41 -33.05 25.10 -18.90
N ILE A 42 -33.55 24.11 -19.63
CA ILE A 42 -32.81 23.00 -20.25
C ILE A 42 -32.50 21.83 -19.29
N VAL A 43 -33.55 21.15 -18.80
CA VAL A 43 -33.43 19.76 -18.33
C VAL A 43 -33.59 18.84 -19.54
N GLY A 44 -32.55 18.75 -20.37
CA GLY A 44 -32.40 17.62 -21.28
C GLY A 44 -32.24 16.36 -20.43
N LYS A 45 -33.16 15.40 -20.58
CA LYS A 45 -33.15 14.11 -19.88
C LYS A 45 -32.01 13.21 -20.39
N TYR A 46 -30.76 13.62 -20.22
CA TYR A 46 -29.65 12.69 -20.27
C TYR A 46 -29.59 11.99 -18.92
N LYS A 47 -30.31 10.87 -18.81
CA LYS A 47 -30.08 9.88 -17.75
C LYS A 47 -28.62 9.46 -17.96
N ARG A 48 -27.68 10.03 -17.19
CA ARG A 48 -26.28 9.61 -17.22
C ARG A 48 -26.25 8.14 -16.81
N VAL A 49 -26.30 7.24 -17.78
CA VAL A 49 -26.00 5.84 -17.56
C VAL A 49 -24.49 5.85 -17.31
N LEU A 50 -24.09 5.79 -16.03
CA LEU A 50 -22.67 5.61 -15.71
C LEU A 50 -22.19 4.37 -16.49
N PRO A 51 -21.00 4.39 -17.10
CA PRO A 51 -20.57 3.33 -18.00
C PRO A 51 -20.40 1.99 -17.27
N ALA A 52 -20.68 0.88 -17.94
CA ALA A 52 -20.78 -0.47 -17.37
C ALA A 52 -19.54 -0.95 -16.57
N HIS A 53 -18.36 -0.39 -16.85
CA HIS A 53 -17.13 -0.69 -16.10
C HIS A 53 -17.15 -0.10 -14.68
N MET A 54 -17.97 0.92 -14.41
CA MET A 54 -18.21 1.47 -13.07
C MET A 54 -19.17 0.60 -12.23
N TYR A 55 -19.51 -0.63 -12.63
CA TYR A 55 -20.36 -1.54 -11.85
C TYR A 55 -19.71 -2.87 -11.48
N LYS A 56 -18.41 -3.08 -11.74
CA LYS A 56 -17.74 -4.29 -11.24
C LYS A 56 -17.39 -4.13 -9.75
N PRO A 57 -17.83 -5.04 -8.84
CA PRO A 57 -17.39 -5.01 -7.44
C PRO A 57 -15.87 -4.96 -7.42
N ARG A 58 -15.27 -4.15 -6.54
CA ARG A 58 -13.81 -4.13 -6.44
C ARG A 58 -13.38 -5.51 -5.98
N PRO A 59 -12.65 -6.28 -6.78
CA PRO A 59 -12.14 -7.57 -6.34
C PRO A 59 -11.17 -7.36 -5.17
N GLN A 60 -11.04 -8.38 -4.33
CA GLN A 60 -10.30 -8.30 -3.07
C GLN A 60 -8.85 -7.81 -3.24
N TRP A 61 -8.20 -8.16 -4.36
CA TRP A 61 -6.84 -7.70 -4.68
C TRP A 61 -6.71 -6.17 -4.87
N GLU A 62 -7.78 -5.45 -5.23
CA GLU A 62 -7.77 -3.98 -5.30
C GLU A 62 -7.78 -3.31 -3.93
N THR A 63 -8.17 -4.05 -2.88
CA THR A 63 -8.23 -3.54 -1.51
C THR A 63 -6.90 -3.65 -0.77
N GLY A 64 -5.90 -4.36 -1.32
CA GLY A 64 -4.64 -4.63 -0.64
C GLY A 64 -4.77 -5.61 0.54
N ASP A 65 -5.90 -6.31 0.69
CA ASP A 65 -6.04 -7.39 1.68
C ASP A 65 -5.69 -8.72 1.04
N ILE A 66 -4.66 -9.40 1.58
CA ILE A 66 -4.22 -10.71 1.08
C ILE A 66 -5.19 -11.80 1.56
N ASP A 67 -5.55 -11.76 2.84
CA ASP A 67 -6.37 -12.79 3.47
C ASP A 67 -7.88 -12.46 3.37
N PRO A 68 -8.72 -13.41 2.93
CA PRO A 68 -10.17 -13.27 2.96
C PRO A 68 -10.71 -13.33 4.39
N TYR A 69 -12.02 -13.03 4.52
CA TYR A 69 -12.71 -13.23 5.79
C TYR A 69 -12.66 -14.71 6.20
N PRO A 70 -12.18 -15.04 7.42
CA PRO A 70 -12.02 -16.42 7.86
C PRO A 70 -13.37 -17.13 8.05
N ASN A 71 -13.40 -18.44 7.81
CA ASN A 71 -14.60 -19.23 8.04
C ASN A 71 -14.67 -19.65 9.52
N PHE A 72 -15.45 -18.92 10.31
CA PHE A 72 -15.66 -19.24 11.72
C PHE A 72 -16.69 -20.36 11.88
N ASP A 73 -16.46 -21.26 12.82
CA ASP A 73 -17.48 -22.21 13.28
C ASP A 73 -18.46 -21.47 14.20
N LEU A 74 -19.55 -20.97 13.60
CA LEU A 74 -20.52 -20.11 14.28
C LEU A 74 -21.23 -20.81 15.45
N SER A 75 -21.33 -22.15 15.41
CA SER A 75 -22.02 -22.96 16.41
C SER A 75 -21.30 -23.02 17.76
N LYS A 76 -19.98 -22.81 17.77
CA LYS A 76 -19.14 -22.91 18.98
C LYS A 76 -18.86 -21.57 19.65
N ILE A 77 -19.04 -20.48 18.91
CA ILE A 77 -18.65 -19.15 19.36
C ILE A 77 -19.85 -18.48 20.01
N LEU A 78 -19.68 -17.94 21.22
CA LEU A 78 -20.70 -17.15 21.90
C LEU A 78 -20.81 -15.74 21.29
N ARG A 79 -22.00 -15.16 21.39
CA ARG A 79 -22.21 -13.75 21.03
C ARG A 79 -21.33 -12.80 21.85
N PRO A 80 -20.88 -11.69 21.26
CA PRO A 80 -20.09 -10.70 21.97
C PRO A 80 -20.85 -10.16 23.19
N GLY A 81 -20.18 -10.08 24.34
CA GLY A 81 -20.75 -9.63 25.61
C GLY A 81 -21.24 -10.75 26.55
N PHE A 82 -21.43 -11.97 26.04
CA PHE A 82 -21.90 -13.11 26.84
C PHE A 82 -20.79 -14.05 27.33
N GLU A 83 -19.53 -13.78 26.93
CA GLU A 83 -18.34 -14.58 27.27
C GLU A 83 -18.13 -14.74 28.79
N ASN A 84 -18.49 -13.72 29.58
CA ASN A 84 -18.26 -13.66 31.02
C ASN A 84 -19.52 -13.94 31.87
N SER A 85 -20.64 -14.34 31.26
CA SER A 85 -21.86 -14.63 32.00
C SER A 85 -21.74 -15.95 32.75
N GLU A 86 -21.91 -15.92 34.08
CA GLU A 86 -21.93 -17.11 34.93
C GLU A 86 -23.22 -17.93 34.73
N GLU A 87 -24.34 -17.25 34.50
CA GLU A 87 -25.66 -17.84 34.26
C GLU A 87 -25.65 -18.75 33.03
N LEU A 88 -24.94 -18.34 31.97
CA LEU A 88 -24.80 -19.12 30.75
C LEU A 88 -23.96 -20.40 30.92
N LYS A 89 -23.09 -20.47 31.93
CA LYS A 89 -22.32 -21.70 32.20
C LYS A 89 -23.23 -22.80 32.78
N THR A 90 -24.17 -22.40 33.63
CA THR A 90 -25.12 -23.29 34.32
C THR A 90 -26.37 -23.59 33.48
N ALA A 91 -26.65 -22.78 32.46
CA ALA A 91 -27.81 -22.95 31.60
C ALA A 91 -27.81 -24.29 30.82
N ASP A 92 -29.01 -24.70 30.39
CA ASP A 92 -29.24 -25.85 29.53
C ASP A 92 -28.58 -25.68 28.15
N ASP A 93 -28.26 -26.79 27.49
CA ASP A 93 -27.52 -26.79 26.23
C ASP A 93 -28.31 -26.11 25.10
N VAL A 94 -29.65 -26.21 25.11
CA VAL A 94 -30.52 -25.51 24.15
C VAL A 94 -30.40 -23.99 24.32
N VAL A 95 -30.35 -23.52 25.57
CA VAL A 95 -30.19 -22.09 25.87
C VAL A 95 -28.80 -21.63 25.46
N LYS A 96 -27.75 -22.38 25.81
CA LYS A 96 -26.37 -22.08 25.37
C LYS A 96 -26.27 -21.96 23.86
N HIS A 97 -26.91 -22.87 23.13
CA HIS A 97 -26.90 -22.85 21.66
C HIS A 97 -27.59 -21.60 21.10
N ALA A 98 -28.68 -21.11 21.70
CA ALA A 98 -29.34 -19.88 21.26
C ALA A 98 -28.44 -18.62 21.38
N PHE A 99 -27.49 -18.60 22.32
CA PHE A 99 -26.51 -17.52 22.50
C PHE A 99 -25.24 -17.66 21.65
N THR A 100 -25.19 -18.65 20.76
CA THR A 100 -24.09 -18.80 19.81
C THR A 100 -24.18 -17.77 18.67
N LEU A 101 -23.08 -17.62 17.94
CA LEU A 101 -22.95 -16.72 16.80
C LEU A 101 -23.80 -17.18 15.61
N GLU A 102 -24.24 -18.44 15.60
CA GLU A 102 -25.12 -19.02 14.57
C GLU A 102 -26.47 -18.29 14.50
N TYR A 103 -27.05 -18.00 15.66
CA TYR A 103 -28.31 -17.26 15.76
C TYR A 103 -28.12 -15.74 15.90
N ALA A 104 -26.89 -15.26 15.76
CA ALA A 104 -26.55 -13.86 15.92
C ALA A 104 -26.92 -13.04 14.68
N THR A 105 -27.19 -11.76 14.92
CA THR A 105 -27.33 -10.78 13.86
C THR A 105 -26.02 -10.53 13.15
N ARG A 106 -26.09 -10.08 11.90
CA ARG A 106 -24.89 -9.70 11.12
C ARG A 106 -24.04 -8.63 11.82
N ALA A 107 -24.66 -7.75 12.61
CA ALA A 107 -23.96 -6.73 13.38
C ALA A 107 -23.11 -7.34 14.50
N GLU A 108 -23.64 -8.32 15.22
CA GLU A 108 -22.91 -9.06 16.27
C GLU A 108 -21.76 -9.88 15.67
N ILE A 109 -21.98 -10.55 14.53
CA ILE A 109 -20.90 -11.27 13.82
C ILE A 109 -19.78 -10.31 13.42
N GLN A 110 -20.15 -9.12 12.93
CA GLN A 110 -19.19 -8.08 12.57
C GLN A 110 -18.43 -7.54 13.79
N GLN A 111 -19.11 -7.36 14.91
CA GLN A 111 -18.50 -6.93 16.16
C GLN A 111 -17.52 -7.98 16.67
N TYR A 112 -17.93 -9.25 16.74
CA TYR A 112 -17.05 -10.36 17.12
C TYR A 112 -15.79 -10.41 16.25
N TYR A 113 -15.92 -10.30 14.93
CA TYR A 113 -14.76 -10.33 14.03
C TYR A 113 -13.85 -9.11 14.21
N SER A 114 -14.43 -7.95 14.44
CA SER A 114 -13.69 -6.74 14.75
C SER A 114 -12.90 -6.91 16.05
N ASP A 115 -13.53 -7.43 17.10
CA ASP A 115 -12.91 -7.65 18.40
C ASP A 115 -11.82 -8.73 18.33
N TYR A 116 -12.02 -9.77 17.53
CA TYR A 116 -11.00 -10.78 17.22
C TYR A 116 -9.74 -10.13 16.64
N LEU A 117 -9.86 -9.32 15.58
CA LEU A 117 -8.70 -8.67 14.97
C LEU A 117 -8.06 -7.62 15.90
N VAL A 118 -8.85 -6.90 16.68
CA VAL A 118 -8.34 -5.94 17.66
C VAL A 118 -7.55 -6.64 18.75
N LYS A 119 -8.01 -7.79 19.25
CA LYS A 119 -7.30 -8.58 20.27
C LYS A 119 -5.90 -9.00 19.83
N VAL A 120 -5.67 -9.21 18.53
CA VAL A 120 -4.34 -9.56 17.99
C VAL A 120 -3.38 -8.36 17.97
N VAL A 121 -3.92 -7.17 17.75
CA VAL A 121 -3.13 -5.96 17.44
C VAL A 121 -3.03 -4.99 18.62
N GLN A 122 -3.91 -5.10 19.62
CA GLN A 122 -3.95 -4.22 20.78
C GLN A 122 -2.68 -4.33 21.64
N ARG A 123 -2.22 -3.18 22.17
CA ARG A 123 -1.12 -3.13 23.13
C ARG A 123 -1.57 -3.50 24.54
N HIS A 124 -2.75 -2.99 24.93
CA HIS A 124 -3.38 -3.26 26.21
C HIS A 124 -4.89 -3.55 26.02
N PRO A 125 -5.55 -4.27 26.94
CA PRO A 125 -6.96 -4.68 26.77
C PRO A 125 -7.97 -3.53 26.66
N LEU A 126 -7.64 -2.38 27.23
CA LEU A 126 -8.46 -1.16 27.19
C LEU A 126 -8.15 -0.27 25.98
N ASP A 127 -7.25 -0.69 25.08
CA ASP A 127 -6.83 0.13 23.94
C ASP A 127 -7.90 0.07 22.86
N GLN A 128 -8.55 1.20 22.60
CA GLN A 128 -9.64 1.29 21.63
C GLN A 128 -9.38 2.31 20.52
N SER A 129 -8.34 3.14 20.67
CA SER A 129 -8.11 4.34 19.85
C SER A 129 -6.74 4.41 19.18
N SER A 130 -5.79 3.54 19.53
CA SER A 130 -4.49 3.53 18.85
C SER A 130 -4.64 3.23 17.36
N TYR A 131 -3.67 3.70 16.56
CA TYR A 131 -3.76 3.60 15.10
C TYR A 131 -3.88 2.14 14.64
N GLU A 132 -3.17 1.23 15.27
CA GLU A 132 -3.18 -0.21 14.98
C GLU A 132 -4.57 -0.81 15.23
N VAL A 133 -5.21 -0.45 16.34
CA VAL A 133 -6.58 -0.86 16.69
C VAL A 133 -7.59 -0.31 15.67
N LEU A 134 -7.46 0.96 15.28
CA LEU A 134 -8.33 1.56 14.27
C LEU A 134 -8.14 0.90 12.89
N ILE A 135 -6.91 0.58 12.51
CA ILE A 135 -6.58 -0.16 11.27
C ILE A 135 -7.21 -1.55 11.31
N ALA A 136 -7.11 -2.27 12.44
CA ALA A 136 -7.73 -3.58 12.62
C ALA A 136 -9.27 -3.52 12.47
N LYS A 137 -9.93 -2.55 13.13
CA LYS A 137 -11.38 -2.29 13.01
C LYS A 137 -11.80 -2.01 11.57
N LEU A 138 -11.06 -1.16 10.85
CA LEU A 138 -11.34 -0.86 9.44
C LEU A 138 -11.15 -2.08 8.54
N THR A 139 -10.10 -2.86 8.77
CA THR A 139 -9.81 -4.10 8.02
C THR A 139 -10.91 -5.14 8.23
N ALA A 140 -11.39 -5.30 9.47
CA ALA A 140 -12.53 -6.16 9.78
C ALA A 140 -13.78 -5.78 8.95
N ARG A 141 -14.08 -4.46 8.89
CA ARG A 141 -15.20 -3.93 8.12
C ARG A 141 -15.02 -4.16 6.62
N ILE A 142 -13.84 -3.92 6.07
CA ILE A 142 -13.55 -4.11 4.64
C ILE A 142 -13.78 -5.57 4.25
N ARG A 143 -13.17 -6.52 4.96
CA ARG A 143 -13.32 -7.97 4.70
C ARG A 143 -14.77 -8.43 4.82
N MET A 144 -15.51 -7.94 5.83
CA MET A 144 -16.93 -8.20 5.99
C MET A 144 -17.75 -7.63 4.82
N HIS A 145 -17.43 -6.41 4.38
CA HIS A 145 -18.09 -5.80 3.24
C HIS A 145 -17.75 -6.49 1.92
N ILE A 146 -16.57 -7.08 1.75
CA ILE A 146 -16.22 -7.89 0.59
C ILE A 146 -17.03 -9.19 0.63
N LYS A 147 -16.91 -9.99 1.70
CA LYS A 147 -17.59 -11.30 1.85
C LYS A 147 -19.09 -11.23 1.57
N TYR A 148 -19.76 -10.22 2.12
CA TYR A 148 -21.21 -10.07 2.00
C TYR A 148 -21.63 -8.96 1.01
N GLY A 149 -20.67 -8.35 0.32
CA GLY A 149 -20.87 -7.26 -0.65
C GLY A 149 -21.16 -7.75 -2.05
N ASP A 150 -20.74 -8.97 -2.38
CA ASP A 150 -20.88 -9.59 -3.71
C ASP A 150 -22.31 -9.96 -4.11
N ILE A 151 -23.29 -9.78 -3.21
CA ILE A 151 -24.69 -10.15 -3.47
C ILE A 151 -25.32 -9.27 -4.57
N ASP A 152 -24.81 -8.05 -4.81
CA ASP A 152 -25.34 -7.20 -5.89
C ASP A 152 -24.28 -6.22 -6.46
N PRO A 153 -23.72 -6.48 -7.66
CA PRO A 153 -22.73 -5.61 -8.30
C PRO A 153 -23.27 -4.22 -8.67
N ARG A 154 -24.61 -4.03 -8.70
CA ARG A 154 -25.25 -2.76 -9.07
C ARG A 154 -25.30 -1.75 -7.93
N ARG A 155 -25.01 -2.16 -6.68
CA ARG A 155 -25.06 -1.27 -5.52
C ARG A 155 -23.77 -0.43 -5.39
N ILE A 156 -23.71 0.65 -6.16
CA ILE A 156 -22.65 1.67 -6.12
C ILE A 156 -22.37 2.15 -4.68
N SER A 157 -23.41 2.29 -3.86
CA SER A 157 -23.28 2.74 -2.47
C SER A 157 -22.35 1.85 -1.62
N ARG A 158 -22.41 0.52 -1.79
CA ARG A 158 -21.56 -0.42 -1.05
C ARG A 158 -20.11 -0.33 -1.48
N ARG A 159 -19.84 -0.19 -2.78
CA ARG A 159 -18.48 0.01 -3.29
C ARG A 159 -17.88 1.30 -2.78
N ASN A 160 -18.66 2.37 -2.73
CA ASN A 160 -18.22 3.65 -2.18
C ASN A 160 -17.88 3.53 -0.70
N VAL A 161 -18.61 2.71 0.07
CA VAL A 161 -18.29 2.42 1.46
C VAL A 161 -16.94 1.71 1.58
N VAL A 162 -16.72 0.61 0.85
CA VAL A 162 -15.43 -0.12 0.87
C VAL A 162 -14.28 0.81 0.47
N SER A 163 -14.47 1.61 -0.57
CA SER A 163 -13.47 2.58 -1.05
C SER A 163 -13.12 3.63 0.00
N LYS A 164 -14.12 4.17 0.70
CA LYS A 164 -13.92 5.13 1.80
C LYS A 164 -13.20 4.48 2.97
N LEU A 165 -13.57 3.26 3.34
CA LEU A 165 -12.91 2.52 4.42
C LEU A 165 -11.44 2.23 4.08
N GLN A 166 -11.16 1.81 2.85
CA GLN A 166 -9.79 1.59 2.35
C GLN A 166 -8.96 2.88 2.40
N MET A 167 -9.51 3.99 1.89
CA MET A 167 -8.84 5.29 1.94
C MET A 167 -8.53 5.72 3.39
N MET A 168 -9.49 5.57 4.31
CA MET A 168 -9.27 5.86 5.73
C MET A 168 -8.21 4.97 6.35
N ARG A 169 -8.21 3.67 6.04
CA ARG A 169 -7.21 2.72 6.54
C ARG A 169 -5.82 3.07 6.02
N ASN A 170 -5.69 3.37 4.73
CA ASN A 170 -4.43 3.76 4.10
C ASN A 170 -3.89 5.08 4.68
N PHE A 171 -4.78 6.03 4.98
CA PHE A 171 -4.41 7.25 5.69
C PHE A 171 -3.83 6.94 7.08
N LEU A 172 -4.47 6.06 7.85
CA LEU A 172 -3.96 5.65 9.17
C LEU A 172 -2.64 4.87 9.07
N LEU A 173 -2.50 4.01 8.06
CA LEU A 173 -1.24 3.30 7.79
C LEU A 173 -0.11 4.26 7.46
N ASN A 174 -0.36 5.33 6.68
CA ASN A 174 0.63 6.38 6.44
C ASN A 174 0.99 7.13 7.73
N LYS A 175 -0.01 7.45 8.58
CA LYS A 175 0.25 8.09 9.88
C LYS A 175 1.07 7.20 10.80
N LEU A 176 0.77 5.91 10.85
CA LEU A 176 1.53 4.94 11.62
C LEU A 176 2.95 4.81 11.09
N MET A 177 3.14 4.69 9.77
CA MET A 177 4.45 4.61 9.12
C MET A 177 5.35 5.80 9.45
N HIS A 178 4.80 7.01 9.57
CA HIS A 178 5.56 8.20 9.97
C HIS A 178 5.80 8.31 11.48
N ALA A 179 4.94 7.73 12.30
CA ALA A 179 5.04 7.80 13.75
C ALA A 179 5.96 6.71 14.31
N ASP A 180 5.79 5.47 13.86
CA ASP A 180 6.49 4.27 14.32
C ASP A 180 6.51 3.23 13.19
N TYR A 181 7.66 3.11 12.54
CA TYR A 181 7.83 2.24 11.38
C TYR A 181 7.80 0.75 11.75
N ASP A 182 8.38 0.39 12.90
CA ASP A 182 8.47 -1.00 13.35
C ASP A 182 7.08 -1.56 13.64
N VAL A 183 6.25 -0.75 14.31
CA VAL A 183 4.85 -1.07 14.56
C VAL A 183 4.06 -1.13 13.25
N TYR A 184 4.32 -0.22 12.31
CA TYR A 184 3.70 -0.27 10.98
C TYR A 184 4.00 -1.59 10.25
N GLU A 185 5.25 -2.02 10.21
CA GLU A 185 5.66 -3.28 9.56
C GLU A 185 5.04 -4.49 10.27
N TRP A 186 5.03 -4.49 11.61
CA TRP A 186 4.38 -5.52 12.40
C TRP A 186 2.88 -5.60 12.11
N VAL A 187 2.14 -4.49 12.13
CA VAL A 187 0.70 -4.45 11.82
C VAL A 187 0.44 -4.96 10.40
N LYS A 188 1.25 -4.52 9.43
CA LYS A 188 1.16 -4.95 8.04
C LYS A 188 1.29 -6.48 7.91
N LYS A 189 2.25 -7.06 8.63
CA LYS A 189 2.51 -8.51 8.67
C LYS A 189 1.41 -9.28 9.38
N VAL A 190 0.98 -8.82 10.56
CA VAL A 190 -0.05 -9.48 11.39
C VAL A 190 -1.41 -9.47 10.71
N LEU A 191 -1.83 -8.32 10.19
CA LEU A 191 -3.10 -8.20 9.50
C LEU A 191 -3.02 -8.69 8.05
N ARG A 192 -1.83 -9.00 7.51
CA ARG A 192 -1.61 -9.43 6.12
C ARG A 192 -2.22 -8.46 5.10
N ILE A 193 -1.77 -7.21 5.21
CA ILE A 193 -2.18 -6.11 4.34
C ILE A 193 -1.00 -5.75 3.44
N GLU A 194 -1.25 -5.63 2.14
CA GLU A 194 -0.33 -5.00 1.22
C GLU A 194 -0.67 -3.51 1.13
N HIS A 195 0.17 -2.69 1.77
CA HIS A 195 0.10 -1.24 1.68
C HIS A 195 1.26 -0.72 0.86
N THR A 196 0.93 -0.02 -0.22
CA THR A 196 1.85 0.79 -1.00
C THR A 196 1.57 2.25 -0.63
N PRO A 197 2.53 2.97 -0.01
CA PRO A 197 2.32 4.36 0.34
C PRO A 197 2.01 5.17 -0.92
N GLU A 198 1.07 6.10 -0.81
CA GLU A 198 0.73 6.99 -1.91
C GLU A 198 1.97 7.82 -2.26
N ASN A 199 2.45 7.69 -3.50
CA ASN A 199 3.56 8.49 -3.97
C ASN A 199 3.08 9.95 -4.09
N PRO A 200 3.66 10.89 -3.32
CA PRO A 200 3.21 12.29 -3.30
C PRO A 200 3.40 13.00 -4.64
N PHE A 201 4.18 12.42 -5.56
CA PHE A 201 4.45 12.95 -6.88
C PHE A 201 3.55 12.37 -7.98
N ILE A 202 2.63 11.45 -7.65
CA ILE A 202 1.59 11.05 -8.61
C ILE A 202 0.55 12.17 -8.63
N THR A 203 0.79 13.17 -9.47
CA THR A 203 -0.29 13.99 -10.00
C THR A 203 -1.33 13.04 -10.62
N GLN A 204 -2.62 13.38 -10.49
CA GLN A 204 -3.63 12.70 -11.29
C GLN A 204 -3.16 12.78 -12.74
N VAL A 205 -2.76 11.63 -13.31
CA VAL A 205 -2.50 11.56 -14.74
C VAL A 205 -3.86 11.84 -15.35
N HIS A 206 -4.09 13.09 -15.72
CA HIS A 206 -5.22 13.40 -16.56
C HIS A 206 -5.04 12.50 -17.76
N HIS A 207 -6.00 11.62 -18.01
CA HIS A 207 -6.01 10.74 -19.16
C HIS A 207 -6.27 11.56 -20.44
N ASN A 208 -5.55 12.65 -20.60
CA ASN A 208 -5.30 13.26 -21.88
C ASN A 208 -4.32 12.30 -22.54
N ASP A 209 -4.79 11.56 -23.54
CA ASP A 209 -4.01 10.56 -24.28
C ASP A 209 -2.61 11.07 -24.64
N ARG A 210 -2.47 12.38 -24.89
CA ARG A 210 -1.19 13.09 -25.13
C ARG A 210 -0.10 12.88 -24.08
N GLU A 211 -0.38 12.96 -22.78
CA GLU A 211 0.67 12.76 -21.76
C GLU A 211 1.11 11.30 -21.70
N SER A 212 0.15 10.38 -21.80
CA SER A 212 0.42 8.94 -21.85
C SER A 212 1.23 8.56 -23.08
N GLU A 213 0.91 9.13 -24.24
CA GLU A 213 1.64 8.97 -25.48
C GLU A 213 3.04 9.57 -25.37
N ARG A 214 3.18 10.77 -24.80
CA ARG A 214 4.49 11.39 -24.55
C ARG A 214 5.38 10.49 -23.69
N MET A 215 4.86 9.92 -22.61
CA MET A 215 5.60 8.98 -21.77
C MET A 215 6.00 7.72 -22.54
N ARG A 216 5.09 7.16 -23.36
CA ARG A 216 5.40 6.01 -24.24
C ARG A 216 6.49 6.33 -25.25
N PHE A 217 6.44 7.48 -25.90
CA PHE A 217 7.47 7.92 -26.85
C PHE A 217 8.82 8.13 -26.16
N GLN A 218 8.83 8.71 -24.96
CA GLN A 218 10.05 8.85 -24.17
C GLN A 218 10.68 7.50 -23.81
N GLN A 219 9.86 6.52 -23.43
CA GLN A 219 10.32 5.15 -23.17
C GLN A 219 10.90 4.51 -24.44
N GLN A 220 10.18 4.58 -25.58
CA GLN A 220 10.69 4.06 -26.85
C GLN A 220 12.00 4.71 -27.29
N ALA A 221 12.12 6.04 -27.14
CA ALA A 221 13.36 6.76 -27.44
C ALA A 221 14.50 6.33 -26.51
N HIS A 222 14.21 6.13 -25.23
CA HIS A 222 15.18 5.62 -24.26
C HIS A 222 15.67 4.22 -24.66
N ASP A 223 14.74 3.32 -24.97
CA ASP A 223 15.05 1.94 -25.35
C ASP A 223 15.89 1.88 -26.63
N ALA A 224 15.54 2.69 -27.63
CA ALA A 224 16.32 2.81 -28.86
C ALA A 224 17.75 3.32 -28.61
N VAL A 225 17.94 4.27 -27.68
CA VAL A 225 19.26 4.74 -27.26
C VAL A 225 20.03 3.63 -26.53
N GLN A 226 19.38 2.83 -25.68
CA GLN A 226 20.04 1.71 -25.00
C GLN A 226 20.50 0.63 -25.96
N VAL A 227 19.68 0.29 -26.96
CA VAL A 227 20.06 -0.67 -28.01
C VAL A 227 21.32 -0.19 -28.73
N LYS A 228 21.35 1.06 -29.21
CA LYS A 228 22.54 1.63 -29.87
C LYS A 228 23.76 1.65 -28.95
N LYS A 229 23.59 1.99 -27.67
CA LYS A 229 24.68 1.95 -26.69
C LYS A 229 25.24 0.54 -26.53
N ASN A 230 24.39 -0.47 -26.50
CA ASN A 230 24.80 -1.86 -26.37
C ASN A 230 25.54 -2.36 -27.62
N GLU A 231 25.08 -1.98 -28.82
CA GLU A 231 25.78 -2.26 -30.08
C GLU A 231 27.18 -1.63 -30.11
N LEU A 232 27.30 -0.36 -29.71
CA LEU A 232 28.59 0.32 -29.64
C LEU A 232 29.53 -0.34 -28.63
N LYS A 233 29.02 -0.73 -27.45
CA LYS A 233 29.81 -1.48 -26.46
C LYS A 233 30.38 -2.78 -27.05
N LEU A 234 29.58 -3.50 -27.84
CA LEU A 234 30.04 -4.73 -28.49
C LEU A 234 31.11 -4.45 -29.55
N ARG A 235 30.95 -3.40 -30.37
CA ARG A 235 31.97 -2.99 -31.35
C ARG A 235 33.29 -2.59 -30.69
N PHE A 236 33.22 -1.80 -29.62
CA PHE A 236 34.42 -1.42 -28.88
C PHE A 236 35.09 -2.60 -28.18
N ALA A 237 34.34 -3.63 -27.78
CA ALA A 237 34.93 -4.86 -27.23
C ALA A 237 35.77 -5.59 -28.30
N THR A 238 35.25 -5.76 -29.51
CA THR A 238 35.97 -6.44 -30.59
C THR A 238 37.16 -5.63 -31.10
N GLU A 239 37.05 -4.30 -31.16
CA GLU A 239 38.19 -3.43 -31.50
C GLU A 239 39.29 -3.48 -30.44
N LYS A 240 38.93 -3.54 -29.15
CA LYS A 240 39.89 -3.71 -28.06
C LYS A 240 40.63 -5.04 -28.16
N GLU A 241 39.95 -6.13 -28.51
CA GLU A 241 40.58 -7.44 -28.71
C GLU A 241 41.57 -7.41 -29.87
N LYS A 242 41.21 -6.79 -31.00
CA LYS A 242 42.13 -6.61 -32.14
C LYS A 242 43.35 -5.79 -31.76
N PHE A 243 43.12 -4.66 -31.10
CA PHE A 243 44.21 -3.79 -30.65
C PHE A 243 45.14 -4.48 -29.65
N ALA A 244 44.60 -5.28 -28.73
CA ALA A 244 45.41 -6.08 -27.81
C ALA A 244 46.28 -7.10 -28.56
N ALA A 245 45.74 -7.78 -29.57
CA ALA A 245 46.52 -8.70 -30.40
C ALA A 245 47.64 -8.00 -31.18
N GLU A 246 47.38 -6.80 -31.71
CA GLU A 246 48.40 -5.96 -32.37
C GLU A 246 49.50 -5.51 -31.39
N GLN A 247 49.11 -5.16 -30.16
CA GLN A 247 50.06 -4.84 -29.10
C GLN A 247 50.95 -6.03 -28.74
N GLU A 248 50.38 -7.23 -28.64
CA GLU A 248 51.15 -8.46 -28.37
C GLU A 248 52.12 -8.80 -29.51
N SER A 249 51.69 -8.67 -30.78
CA SER A 249 52.58 -8.90 -31.92
C SER A 249 53.74 -7.90 -31.94
N LEU A 250 53.45 -6.61 -31.73
CA LEU A 250 54.47 -5.56 -31.68
C LEU A 250 55.47 -5.81 -30.54
N LEU A 251 54.98 -6.22 -29.37
CA LEU A 251 55.82 -6.53 -28.22
C LEU A 251 56.76 -7.71 -28.52
N ASN A 252 56.25 -8.74 -29.20
CA ASN A 252 57.05 -9.88 -29.63
C ASN A 252 58.12 -9.51 -30.67
N GLU A 253 57.80 -8.62 -31.61
CA GLU A 253 58.76 -8.08 -32.59
C GLU A 253 59.90 -7.32 -31.88
N ILE A 254 59.56 -6.39 -30.99
CA ILE A 254 60.55 -5.65 -30.20
C ILE A 254 61.43 -6.61 -29.38
N GLN A 255 60.87 -7.66 -28.81
CA GLN A 255 61.65 -8.67 -28.08
C GLN A 255 62.65 -9.42 -28.97
N ARG A 256 62.28 -9.76 -30.20
CA ARG A 256 63.19 -10.41 -31.16
C ARG A 256 64.32 -9.46 -31.56
N ASP A 257 63.99 -8.22 -31.89
CA ASP A 257 64.98 -7.20 -32.25
C ASP A 257 66.00 -6.98 -31.11
N LEU A 258 65.52 -6.94 -29.85
CA LEU A 258 66.40 -6.85 -28.69
C LEU A 258 67.29 -8.09 -28.51
N GLN A 259 66.80 -9.29 -28.81
CA GLN A 259 67.62 -10.51 -28.78
C GLN A 259 68.70 -10.48 -29.86
N ASP A 260 68.35 -10.08 -31.08
CA ASP A 260 69.29 -9.96 -32.19
C ASP A 260 70.39 -8.94 -31.91
N LEU A 261 70.02 -7.76 -31.38
CA LEU A 261 70.98 -6.76 -30.93
C LEU A 261 71.91 -7.29 -29.83
N ARG A 262 71.38 -8.05 -28.86
CA ARG A 262 72.20 -8.71 -27.83
C ARG A 262 73.20 -9.69 -28.43
N LEU A 263 72.79 -10.50 -29.41
CA LEU A 263 73.69 -11.42 -30.12
C LEU A 263 74.76 -10.67 -30.92
N GLN A 264 74.41 -9.57 -31.57
CA GLN A 264 75.37 -8.72 -32.29
C GLN A 264 76.40 -8.12 -31.35
N ILE A 265 75.97 -7.59 -30.19
CA ILE A 265 76.87 -7.07 -29.15
C ILE A 265 77.80 -8.17 -28.62
N ALA A 266 77.27 -9.37 -28.36
CA ALA A 266 78.07 -10.52 -27.91
C ALA A 266 79.13 -10.92 -28.95
N LYS A 267 78.76 -11.03 -30.23
CA LYS A 267 79.71 -11.30 -31.33
C LYS A 267 80.79 -10.23 -31.42
N HIS A 268 80.41 -8.95 -31.32
CA HIS A 268 81.37 -7.84 -31.33
C HIS A 268 82.35 -7.92 -30.16
N ASN A 269 81.86 -8.22 -28.96
CA ASN A 269 82.69 -8.40 -27.76
C ASN A 269 83.64 -9.61 -27.88
N GLU A 270 83.19 -10.72 -28.48
CA GLU A 270 84.01 -11.90 -28.75
C GLU A 270 85.18 -11.56 -29.68
N ILE A 271 84.91 -10.88 -30.80
CA ILE A 271 85.92 -10.39 -31.74
C ILE A 271 86.92 -9.48 -31.04
N ARG A 272 86.42 -8.56 -30.18
CA ARG A 272 87.28 -7.66 -29.40
C ARG A 272 88.20 -8.42 -28.45
N ARG A 273 87.70 -9.47 -27.77
CA ARG A 273 88.48 -10.35 -26.88
C ARG A 273 89.55 -11.14 -27.64
N GLN A 274 89.22 -11.69 -28.80
CA GLN A 274 90.16 -12.41 -29.65
C GLN A 274 91.31 -11.50 -30.09
N ARG A 275 91.00 -10.26 -30.50
CA ARG A 275 92.01 -9.24 -30.87
C ARG A 275 92.91 -8.85 -29.70
N THR A 276 92.38 -8.68 -28.49
CA THR A 276 93.23 -8.37 -27.34
C THR A 276 94.13 -9.55 -26.94
N ARG A 277 93.68 -10.79 -27.12
CA ARG A 277 94.54 -11.98 -26.87
C ARG A 277 95.71 -12.05 -27.86
N THR A 278 95.47 -11.80 -29.15
CA THR A 278 96.51 -11.81 -30.19
C THR A 278 97.56 -10.70 -30.04
N ILE A 279 97.29 -9.66 -29.24
CA ILE A 279 98.23 -8.55 -29.00
C ILE A 279 99.11 -8.81 -27.75
N VAL A 280 98.69 -9.70 -26.85
CA VAL A 280 99.36 -9.98 -25.56
C VAL A 280 100.28 -11.22 -25.61
N GLU A 281 100.11 -12.08 -26.62
CA GLU A 281 101.01 -13.20 -26.97
C GLU A 281 102.10 -12.75 -27.94
#